data_AF-A0A9W8M0A8-F1
#
_entry.id   AF-A0A9W8M0A8-F1
#
_cell.length_a   1.000
_cell.length_b   1.000
_cell.length_c   1.000
_cell.angle_alpha   90.00
_cell.angle_beta   90.00
_cell.angle_gamma   90.00
#
_symmetry.space_group_name_H-M   'P 1'
#
loop_
_entity.id
_entity.type
_entity.pdbx_description
1 polymer ?
#
loop_
_entity_poly.entity_id
_entity_poly.type
_entity_poly.pdbx_seq_one_letter_code
_entity_poly.pdbx_strand_id
1 'polypeptide(L)'
;MASETSQFVKRSTAYSSSPYFEYAGVLMQSPNDLRQHKLIRLPNNMIILCTSDPDASKAAASLSVNVGSFVDPPELQGLAHFLEHAIHLGSDKYPGANEYRAYIQDNHGHENAKTANEQTTYYFTIPHNAFEGALDRLSQLFISPLFDKDYVEREINAVDSESKGILQDYIHQESSVIRSLLDPSHPASMYNCGGIETLSADTLIIREEQELSS
;
A
#
# COMPACT_ATOMS: atom_id res chain seq x y z
N MET A 1 24.48 0.13 -14.23
CA MET A 1 23.53 -1.00 -14.15
C MET A 1 22.83 -1.12 -15.49
N ALA A 2 23.10 -2.18 -16.25
CA ALA A 2 22.52 -2.37 -17.57
C ALA A 2 21.09 -2.92 -17.43
N SER A 3 20.11 -2.05 -17.73
CA SER A 3 18.73 -2.34 -18.19
C SER A 3 18.15 -3.73 -17.90
N GLU A 4 17.56 -3.90 -16.71
CA GLU A 4 16.56 -4.96 -16.41
C GLU A 4 15.32 -4.86 -17.34
N THR A 5 15.22 -3.78 -18.10
CA THR A 5 14.17 -3.49 -19.09
C THR A 5 14.19 -4.43 -20.31
N SER A 6 15.26 -5.20 -20.53
CA SER A 6 15.41 -6.07 -21.72
C SER A 6 14.63 -7.40 -21.66
N GLN A 7 14.05 -7.76 -20.51
CA GLN A 7 13.43 -9.07 -20.30
C GLN A 7 11.90 -9.10 -20.51
N PHE A 8 11.27 -7.96 -20.80
CA PHE A 8 9.83 -7.88 -21.08
C PHE A 8 9.56 -7.69 -22.58
N VAL A 9 8.76 -8.59 -23.16
CA VAL A 9 8.43 -8.58 -24.59
C VAL A 9 6.97 -8.20 -24.79
N LYS A 10 6.70 -7.29 -25.71
CA LYS A 10 5.34 -6.86 -26.06
C LYS A 10 4.66 -7.99 -26.83
N ARG A 11 3.60 -8.58 -26.28
CA ARG A 11 2.75 -9.50 -27.04
C ARG A 11 1.63 -8.73 -27.72
N SER A 12 1.60 -8.77 -29.05
CA SER A 12 0.47 -8.28 -29.86
C SER A 12 -0.44 -9.48 -30.15
N THR A 13 -1.73 -9.40 -29.82
CA THR A 13 -2.71 -10.31 -30.44
C THR A 13 -3.16 -9.71 -31.77
N ALA A 14 -3.60 -10.54 -32.70
CA ALA A 14 -3.86 -10.17 -34.10
C ALA A 14 -4.94 -9.09 -34.32
N TYR A 15 -5.64 -8.66 -33.26
CA TYR A 15 -6.69 -7.63 -33.30
C TYR A 15 -6.71 -6.71 -32.07
N SER A 16 -5.60 -6.56 -31.33
CA SER A 16 -5.60 -5.73 -30.11
C SER A 16 -4.26 -5.04 -29.91
N SER A 17 -4.33 -3.74 -29.59
CA SER A 17 -3.27 -2.94 -28.95
C SER A 17 -2.94 -3.49 -27.56
N SER A 18 -2.56 -4.78 -27.45
CA SER A 18 -2.63 -5.48 -26.18
C SER A 18 -1.75 -4.80 -25.11
N PRO A 19 -2.29 -4.67 -23.89
CA PRO A 19 -2.10 -3.49 -23.05
C PRO A 19 -1.00 -3.66 -21.99
N TYR A 20 -0.10 -4.63 -22.15
CA TYR A 20 0.99 -4.94 -21.23
C TYR A 20 2.11 -5.72 -21.93
N PHE A 21 3.26 -5.84 -21.27
CA PHE A 21 4.41 -6.61 -21.71
C PHE A 21 4.53 -7.88 -20.87
N GLU A 22 4.84 -9.03 -21.47
CA GLU A 22 5.06 -10.27 -20.72
C GLU A 22 6.55 -10.51 -20.50
N TYR A 23 6.91 -11.05 -19.34
CA TYR A 23 8.27 -11.48 -19.05
C TYR A 23 8.65 -12.65 -19.96
N ALA A 24 9.77 -12.53 -20.66
CA ALA A 24 10.26 -13.55 -21.60
C ALA A 24 11.22 -14.56 -20.96
N GLY A 25 11.64 -14.34 -19.72
CA GLY A 25 12.46 -15.28 -18.98
C GLY A 25 11.67 -16.43 -18.38
N VAL A 26 12.39 -17.38 -17.77
CA VAL A 26 11.79 -18.49 -17.02
C VAL A 26 11.45 -18.02 -15.61
N LEU A 27 10.21 -18.22 -15.18
CA LEU A 27 9.82 -18.07 -13.78
C LEU A 27 10.20 -19.34 -13.03
N MET A 28 11.10 -19.22 -12.06
CA MET A 28 11.50 -20.35 -11.22
C MET A 28 10.33 -20.76 -10.33
N GLN A 29 9.93 -22.03 -10.43
CA GLN A 29 8.78 -22.59 -9.73
C GLN A 29 9.16 -23.96 -9.15
N SER A 30 8.57 -24.32 -8.02
CA SER A 30 8.75 -25.66 -7.44
C SER A 30 8.15 -26.73 -8.36
N PRO A 31 8.78 -27.90 -8.54
CA PRO A 31 8.20 -29.01 -9.31
C PRO A 31 6.84 -29.50 -8.79
N ASN A 32 6.53 -29.24 -7.51
CA ASN A 32 5.26 -29.62 -6.88
C ASN A 32 4.20 -28.52 -6.91
N ASP A 33 4.51 -27.35 -7.46
CA ASP A 33 3.54 -26.26 -7.61
C ASP A 33 2.81 -26.44 -8.94
N LEU A 34 1.49 -26.69 -8.88
CA LEU A 34 0.67 -26.93 -10.07
C LEU A 34 0.02 -25.65 -10.62
N ARG A 35 0.20 -24.50 -9.94
CA ARG A 35 -0.40 -23.23 -10.33
C ARG A 35 0.29 -22.68 -11.57
N GLN A 36 -0.45 -21.90 -12.34
CA GLN A 36 0.08 -21.23 -13.53
C GLN A 36 0.46 -19.80 -13.17
N HIS A 37 1.70 -19.41 -13.44
CA HIS A 37 2.18 -18.06 -13.17
C HIS A 37 2.51 -17.29 -14.45
N LYS A 38 2.26 -15.99 -14.43
CA LYS A 38 2.67 -15.05 -15.47
C LYS A 38 3.17 -13.76 -14.83
N LEU A 39 4.35 -13.32 -15.23
CA LEU A 39 4.88 -12.01 -14.85
C LEU A 39 4.65 -11.04 -16.00
N ILE A 40 3.94 -9.95 -15.74
CA ILE A 40 3.63 -8.91 -16.72
C ILE A 40 4.09 -7.54 -16.24
N ARG A 41 4.27 -6.62 -17.17
CA ARG A 41 4.52 -5.19 -16.92
C ARG A 41 3.48 -4.36 -17.65
N LEU A 42 2.77 -3.51 -16.93
CA LEU A 42 1.80 -2.57 -17.50
C LEU A 42 2.51 -1.37 -18.17
N PRO A 43 1.80 -0.55 -18.98
CA PRO A 43 2.39 0.60 -19.66
C PRO A 43 2.88 1.69 -18.69
N ASN A 44 2.29 1.78 -17.50
CA ASN A 44 2.73 2.63 -16.40
C ASN A 44 3.90 2.04 -15.60
N ASN A 45 4.55 0.98 -16.11
CA ASN A 45 5.67 0.25 -15.52
C ASN A 45 5.36 -0.59 -14.27
N MET A 46 4.10 -0.70 -13.86
CA MET A 46 3.73 -1.61 -12.78
C MET A 46 4.02 -3.07 -13.16
N ILE A 47 4.75 -3.78 -12.31
CA ILE A 47 5.08 -5.20 -12.49
C ILE A 47 4.05 -6.02 -11.70
N ILE A 48 3.47 -7.04 -12.33
CA ILE A 48 2.40 -7.86 -11.75
C ILE A 48 2.72 -9.33 -11.95
N LEU A 49 2.72 -10.09 -10.85
CA LEU A 49 2.72 -11.55 -10.88
C LEU A 49 1.28 -12.05 -10.83
N CYS A 50 0.76 -12.52 -11.96
CA CYS A 50 -0.52 -13.20 -12.04
C CYS A 50 -0.35 -14.67 -11.69
N THR A 51 -1.23 -15.21 -10.84
CA THR A 51 -1.27 -16.62 -10.49
C THR A 51 -2.67 -17.16 -10.73
N SER A 52 -2.79 -18.23 -11.52
CA SER A 52 -4.05 -18.93 -11.75
C SER A 52 -4.02 -20.27 -11.04
N ASP A 53 -4.98 -20.47 -10.16
CA ASP A 53 -5.25 -21.70 -9.44
C ASP A 53 -6.75 -22.02 -9.59
N PRO A 54 -7.14 -22.91 -10.52
CA PRO A 54 -8.55 -23.23 -10.76
C PRO A 54 -9.27 -23.89 -9.57
N ASP A 55 -8.51 -24.49 -8.64
CA ASP A 55 -9.06 -25.20 -7.48
C ASP A 55 -9.20 -24.28 -6.25
N ALA A 56 -8.74 -23.02 -6.34
CA ALA A 56 -8.78 -22.08 -5.24
C ALA A 56 -10.20 -21.58 -4.93
N SER A 57 -10.63 -21.78 -3.68
CA SER A 57 -11.92 -21.28 -3.19
C SER A 57 -11.93 -19.78 -2.88
N LYS A 58 -10.75 -19.18 -2.69
CA LYS A 58 -10.54 -17.74 -2.48
C LYS A 58 -9.51 -17.22 -3.47
N ALA A 59 -9.76 -16.01 -3.98
CA ALA A 59 -8.79 -15.21 -4.68
C ALA A 59 -8.13 -14.21 -3.72
N ALA A 60 -7.00 -13.65 -4.14
CA ALA A 60 -6.26 -12.67 -3.38
C ALA A 60 -5.56 -11.69 -4.31
N ALA A 61 -5.35 -10.47 -3.83
CA ALA A 61 -4.45 -9.51 -4.48
C ALA A 61 -3.61 -8.82 -3.40
N SER A 62 -2.42 -8.39 -3.80
CA SER A 62 -1.52 -7.58 -3.00
C SER A 62 -0.88 -6.52 -3.89
N LEU A 63 -0.80 -5.29 -3.38
CA LEU A 63 -0.13 -4.17 -4.02
C LEU A 63 0.87 -3.59 -3.02
N SER A 64 2.13 -3.56 -3.42
CA SER A 64 3.20 -2.95 -2.65
C SER A 64 3.70 -1.69 -3.34
N VAL A 65 3.71 -0.59 -2.59
CA VAL A 65 4.34 0.66 -2.99
C VAL A 65 5.74 0.68 -2.40
N ASN A 66 6.77 0.92 -3.23
CA ASN A 66 8.18 0.96 -2.80
C ASN A 66 8.55 2.27 -2.09
N VAL A 67 7.73 2.63 -1.11
CA VAL A 67 7.81 3.80 -0.25
C VAL A 67 7.32 3.37 1.13
N GLY A 68 8.00 3.78 2.19
CA GLY A 68 7.61 3.51 3.57
C GLY A 68 8.09 4.63 4.49
N SER A 69 8.13 4.36 5.80
CA SER A 69 8.43 5.39 6.82
C SER A 69 9.81 6.03 6.73
N PHE A 70 10.79 5.46 6.01
CA PHE A 70 12.11 6.08 5.84
C PHE A 70 12.10 7.36 4.99
N VAL A 71 11.02 7.61 4.25
CA VAL A 71 10.85 8.85 3.49
C VAL A 71 9.87 9.81 4.14
N ASP A 72 9.42 9.53 5.37
CA ASP A 72 8.60 10.46 6.12
C ASP A 72 9.36 11.79 6.26
N PRO A 73 8.69 12.94 6.03
CA PRO A 73 9.28 14.23 6.34
C PRO A 73 9.66 14.28 7.83
N PRO A 74 10.82 14.84 8.22
CA PRO A 74 11.22 14.94 9.62
C PRO A 74 10.16 15.60 10.53
N GLU A 75 9.39 16.54 9.96
CA GLU A 75 8.28 17.24 10.59
C GLU A 75 6.98 16.40 10.66
N LEU A 76 6.82 15.36 9.84
CA LEU A 76 5.62 14.52 9.72
C LEU A 76 5.96 13.04 9.89
N GLN A 77 6.62 12.70 11.00
CA GLN A 77 6.99 11.33 11.33
C GLN A 77 5.77 10.43 11.50
N GLY A 78 5.73 9.31 10.77
CA GLY A 78 4.57 8.42 10.68
C GLY A 78 3.61 8.74 9.52
N LEU A 79 3.95 9.66 8.62
CA LEU A 79 3.09 10.04 7.50
C LEU A 79 2.78 8.87 6.56
N ALA A 80 3.76 8.01 6.23
CA ALA A 80 3.53 6.84 5.40
C ALA A 80 2.52 5.88 6.04
N HIS A 81 2.60 5.70 7.37
CA HIS A 81 1.67 4.87 8.13
C HIS A 81 0.28 5.51 8.18
N PHE A 82 0.21 6.82 8.42
CA PHE A 82 -1.06 7.54 8.36
C PHE A 82 -1.72 7.47 6.98
N LEU A 83 -0.96 7.64 5.90
CA LEU A 83 -1.49 7.52 4.54
C LEU A 83 -2.03 6.13 4.26
N GLU A 84 -1.43 5.08 4.82
CA GLU A 84 -1.96 3.73 4.73
C GLU A 84 -3.35 3.59 5.35
N HIS A 85 -3.63 4.27 6.46
CA HIS A 85 -4.98 4.36 7.01
C HIS A 85 -5.88 5.24 6.15
N ALA A 86 -5.43 6.46 5.85
CA ALA A 86 -6.23 7.50 5.26
C ALA A 86 -6.65 7.20 3.81
N ILE A 87 -5.87 6.41 3.07
CA ILE A 87 -6.20 6.03 1.69
C ILE A 87 -7.52 5.23 1.60
N HIS A 88 -7.95 4.59 2.70
CA HIS A 88 -9.19 3.82 2.78
C HIS A 88 -10.45 4.70 2.95
N LEU A 89 -10.29 6.01 3.16
CA LEU A 89 -11.37 6.96 3.48
C LEU A 89 -12.16 7.42 2.22
N GLY A 90 -12.41 6.49 1.31
CA GLY A 90 -13.16 6.73 0.10
C GLY A 90 -12.32 7.23 -1.08
N SER A 91 -12.91 7.11 -2.26
CA SER A 91 -12.37 7.53 -3.55
C SER A 91 -13.47 8.11 -4.41
N ASP A 92 -13.13 8.82 -5.50
CA ASP A 92 -14.13 9.41 -6.41
C ASP A 92 -15.21 8.42 -6.86
N LYS A 93 -14.81 7.19 -7.21
CA LYS A 93 -15.73 6.13 -7.67
C LYS A 93 -16.49 5.47 -6.51
N TYR A 94 -15.89 5.44 -5.33
CA TYR A 94 -16.40 4.79 -4.12
C TYR A 94 -16.26 5.73 -2.92
N PRO A 95 -17.14 6.74 -2.78
CA PRO A 95 -16.92 7.85 -1.86
C PRO A 95 -17.18 7.51 -0.38
N GLY A 96 -17.78 6.35 -0.09
CA GLY A 96 -18.00 5.93 1.29
C GLY A 96 -16.68 5.56 1.98
N ALA A 97 -16.36 6.21 3.11
CA ALA A 97 -15.13 5.96 3.87
C ALA A 97 -14.97 4.52 4.40
N ASN A 98 -16.04 3.72 4.39
CA ASN A 98 -16.00 2.29 4.74
C ASN A 98 -16.36 1.37 3.57
N GLU A 99 -16.50 1.90 2.34
CA GLU A 99 -17.01 1.16 1.17
C GLU A 99 -16.12 -0.04 0.81
N TYR A 100 -14.80 0.12 0.83
CA TYR A 100 -13.87 -0.97 0.55
C TYR A 100 -13.98 -2.08 1.60
N ARG A 101 -13.84 -1.73 2.88
CA ARG A 101 -13.89 -2.68 3.99
C ARG A 101 -15.26 -3.37 4.09
N ALA A 102 -16.35 -2.64 3.91
CA ALA A 102 -17.70 -3.20 3.88
C ALA A 102 -17.85 -4.23 2.76
N TYR A 103 -17.40 -3.91 1.53
CA TYR A 103 -17.46 -4.86 0.42
C TYR A 103 -16.70 -6.15 0.71
N ILE A 104 -15.48 -6.04 1.27
CA ILE A 104 -14.69 -7.21 1.66
C ILE A 104 -15.43 -8.04 2.72
N GLN A 105 -15.97 -7.40 3.76
CA GLN A 105 -16.67 -8.09 4.86
C GLN A 105 -17.98 -8.75 4.43
N ASP A 106 -18.80 -8.05 3.63
CA ASP A 106 -20.08 -8.54 3.10
C ASP A 106 -19.89 -9.76 2.20
N ASN A 107 -18.71 -9.89 1.60
CA ASN A 107 -18.31 -11.04 0.78
C ASN A 107 -17.42 -12.04 1.53
N HIS A 108 -17.36 -11.99 2.87
CA HIS A 108 -16.59 -12.94 3.70
C HIS A 108 -15.08 -12.99 3.38
N GLY A 109 -14.55 -11.86 2.93
CA GLY A 109 -13.13 -11.64 2.73
C GLY A 109 -12.42 -11.11 3.98
N HIS A 110 -11.13 -10.87 3.82
CA HIS A 110 -10.27 -10.21 4.79
C HIS A 110 -9.33 -9.27 4.06
N GLU A 111 -9.15 -8.06 4.58
CA GLU A 111 -8.22 -7.06 4.08
C GLU A 111 -7.31 -6.61 5.22
N ASN A 112 -6.08 -6.21 4.86
CA ASN A 112 -5.19 -5.53 5.76
C ASN A 112 -4.13 -4.77 4.95
N ALA A 113 -3.39 -3.91 5.63
CA ALA A 113 -2.22 -3.25 5.09
C ALA A 113 -1.11 -3.18 6.13
N LYS A 114 0.09 -2.84 5.66
CA LYS A 114 1.26 -2.69 6.52
C LYS A 114 2.23 -1.71 5.92
N THR A 115 2.61 -0.73 6.72
CA THR A 115 3.74 0.17 6.46
C THR A 115 5.02 -0.35 7.11
N ALA A 116 6.04 -0.60 6.30
CA ALA A 116 7.40 -0.90 6.74
C ALA A 116 8.31 0.31 6.52
N ASN A 117 9.63 0.11 6.67
CA ASN A 117 10.62 1.16 6.49
C ASN A 117 10.69 1.65 5.03
N GLU A 118 10.66 0.74 4.06
CA GLU A 118 10.90 1.06 2.63
C GLU A 118 9.71 0.70 1.73
N GLN A 119 8.63 0.16 2.31
CA GLN A 119 7.51 -0.37 1.55
C GLN A 119 6.21 -0.30 2.36
N THR A 120 5.11 0.05 1.68
CA THR A 120 3.75 -0.07 2.19
C THR A 120 2.98 -1.05 1.33
N THR A 121 2.38 -2.06 1.95
CA THR A 121 1.70 -3.16 1.24
C THR A 121 0.26 -3.27 1.68
N TYR A 122 -0.65 -3.35 0.70
CA TYR A 122 -2.09 -3.49 0.88
C TYR A 122 -2.52 -4.80 0.26
N TYR A 123 -3.34 -5.58 0.94
CA TYR A 123 -3.74 -6.89 0.44
C TYR A 123 -5.11 -7.33 0.93
N PHE A 124 -5.74 -8.19 0.15
CA PHE A 124 -6.98 -8.83 0.55
C PHE A 124 -7.04 -10.29 0.10
N THR A 125 -7.92 -11.04 0.76
CA THR A 125 -8.40 -12.35 0.34
C THR A 125 -9.93 -12.32 0.29
N ILE A 126 -10.54 -12.96 -0.70
CA ILE A 126 -12.00 -12.92 -0.90
C ILE A 126 -12.45 -14.15 -1.70
N PRO A 127 -13.68 -14.66 -1.55
CA PRO A 127 -14.25 -15.64 -2.47
C PRO A 127 -14.09 -15.22 -3.93
N HIS A 128 -13.72 -16.18 -4.80
CA HIS A 128 -13.28 -15.90 -6.17
C HIS A 128 -14.33 -15.15 -7.02
N ASN A 129 -15.62 -15.32 -6.71
CA ASN A 129 -16.73 -14.65 -7.39
C ASN A 129 -16.85 -13.15 -7.10
N ALA A 130 -16.25 -12.66 -6.01
CA ALA A 130 -16.24 -11.26 -5.61
C ALA A 130 -14.88 -10.56 -5.87
N PHE A 131 -13.93 -11.27 -6.47
CA PHE A 131 -12.57 -10.78 -6.69
C PHE A 131 -12.51 -9.49 -7.51
N GLU A 132 -13.24 -9.42 -8.62
CA GLU A 132 -13.22 -8.26 -9.52
C GLU A 132 -13.67 -6.98 -8.82
N GLY A 133 -14.76 -7.05 -8.04
CA GLY A 133 -15.26 -5.90 -7.30
C GLY A 133 -14.36 -5.46 -6.13
N ALA A 134 -13.61 -6.39 -5.54
CA ALA A 134 -12.60 -6.06 -4.52
C ALA A 134 -11.35 -5.42 -5.15
N LEU A 135 -10.89 -5.95 -6.28
CA LEU A 135 -9.74 -5.41 -7.00
C LEU A 135 -10.02 -4.01 -7.56
N ASP A 136 -11.22 -3.78 -8.10
CA ASP A 136 -11.65 -2.46 -8.57
C ASP A 136 -11.61 -1.43 -7.42
N ARG A 137 -12.21 -1.74 -6.27
CA ARG A 137 -12.17 -0.86 -5.09
C ARG A 137 -10.75 -0.61 -4.57
N LEU A 138 -9.93 -1.65 -4.45
CA LEU A 138 -8.51 -1.50 -4.08
C LEU A 138 -7.79 -0.56 -5.05
N SER A 139 -8.05 -0.68 -6.36
CA SER A 139 -7.39 0.17 -7.36
C SER A 139 -7.73 1.65 -7.21
N GLN A 140 -8.97 1.98 -6.82
CA GLN A 140 -9.39 3.38 -6.67
C GLN A 140 -8.71 4.10 -5.51
N LEU A 141 -8.26 3.35 -4.49
CA LEU A 141 -7.46 3.91 -3.39
C LEU A 141 -6.19 4.59 -3.92
N PHE A 142 -5.60 4.09 -5.02
CA PHE A 142 -4.37 4.62 -5.61
C PHE A 142 -4.59 5.55 -6.82
N ILE A 143 -5.83 5.67 -7.30
CA ILE A 143 -6.14 6.49 -8.49
C ILE A 143 -6.63 7.88 -8.05
N SER A 144 -7.59 7.93 -7.13
CA SER A 144 -8.27 9.16 -6.73
C SER A 144 -8.84 9.04 -5.31
N PRO A 145 -8.01 8.90 -4.27
CA PRO A 145 -8.44 8.92 -2.87
C PRO A 145 -8.94 10.32 -2.49
N LEU A 146 -9.98 10.40 -1.64
CA LEU A 146 -10.62 11.67 -1.30
C LEU A 146 -9.89 12.48 -0.22
N PHE A 147 -9.30 11.80 0.77
CA PHE A 147 -8.69 12.43 1.95
C PHE A 147 -9.57 13.52 2.60
N ASP A 148 -10.84 13.21 2.82
CA ASP A 148 -11.78 14.12 3.45
C ASP A 148 -11.27 14.59 4.83
N LYS A 149 -11.24 15.90 5.03
CA LYS A 149 -10.69 16.54 6.22
C LYS A 149 -11.37 16.05 7.51
N ASP A 150 -12.68 15.79 7.47
CA ASP A 150 -13.44 15.34 8.64
C ASP A 150 -13.02 13.92 9.07
N TYR A 151 -12.64 13.06 8.11
CA TYR A 151 -12.18 11.71 8.39
C TYR A 151 -10.69 11.65 8.75
N VAL A 152 -9.87 12.57 8.21
CA VAL A 152 -8.43 12.67 8.49
C VAL A 152 -8.17 12.88 9.99
N GLU A 153 -8.85 13.83 10.63
CA GLU A 153 -8.67 14.08 12.07
C GLU A 153 -9.03 12.85 12.91
N ARG A 154 -10.09 12.14 12.52
CA ARG A 154 -10.49 10.90 13.19
C ARG A 154 -9.42 9.81 13.03
N GLU A 155 -8.81 9.68 11.85
CA GLU A 155 -7.78 8.66 11.66
C GLU A 155 -6.45 9.00 12.34
N ILE A 156 -6.10 10.28 12.50
CA ILE A 156 -4.95 10.66 13.35
C ILE A 156 -5.14 10.14 14.78
N ASN A 157 -6.37 10.22 15.32
CA ASN A 157 -6.67 9.67 16.65
C ASN A 157 -6.60 8.13 16.68
N ALA A 158 -6.96 7.45 15.59
CA ALA A 158 -6.86 6.00 15.50
C ALA A 158 -5.38 5.54 15.48
N VAL A 159 -4.55 6.20 14.66
CA VAL A 159 -3.10 5.96 14.60
C VAL A 159 -2.43 6.24 15.95
N ASP A 160 -2.83 7.31 16.64
CA ASP A 160 -2.34 7.63 17.98
C ASP A 160 -2.69 6.54 19.02
N SER A 161 -3.93 6.02 18.95
CA SER A 161 -4.37 4.92 19.81
C SER A 161 -3.59 3.63 19.54
N GLU A 162 -3.34 3.32 18.26
CA GLU A 162 -2.52 2.18 17.85
C GLU A 162 -1.08 2.32 18.35
N SER A 163 -0.46 3.46 18.07
CA SER A 163 0.89 3.83 18.53
C SER A 163 1.04 3.62 20.04
N LYS A 164 0.11 4.13 20.84
CA LYS A 164 0.11 3.95 22.31
C LYS A 164 -0.01 2.49 22.73
N GLY A 165 -0.77 1.69 21.99
CA GLY A 165 -0.87 0.24 22.22
C GLY A 165 0.45 -0.48 21.88
N ILE A 166 1.03 -0.15 20.73
CA ILE A 166 2.31 -0.71 20.25
C ILE A 166 3.44 -0.44 21.24
N LEU A 167 3.52 0.77 21.80
CA LEU A 167 4.56 1.14 22.77
C LEU A 167 4.49 0.37 24.10
N GLN A 168 3.42 -0.38 24.38
CA GLN A 168 3.35 -1.28 25.53
C GLN A 168 4.06 -2.62 25.29
N ASP A 169 4.33 -2.98 24.03
CA ASP A 169 5.06 -4.19 23.66
C ASP A 169 6.58 -4.00 23.83
N TYR A 170 7.21 -4.98 24.48
CA TYR A 170 8.66 -5.03 24.69
C TYR A 170 9.46 -4.85 23.41
N ILE A 171 9.05 -5.48 22.30
CA ILE A 171 9.79 -5.41 21.02
C ILE A 171 9.85 -3.97 20.50
N HIS A 172 8.78 -3.21 20.69
CA HIS A 172 8.68 -1.83 20.25
C HIS A 172 9.40 -0.86 21.19
N GLN A 173 9.43 -1.17 22.50
CA GLN A 173 10.26 -0.44 23.45
C GLN A 173 11.76 -0.64 23.15
N GLU A 174 12.19 -1.88 22.92
CA GLU A 174 13.55 -2.19 22.49
C GLU A 174 13.91 -1.47 21.19
N SER A 175 13.02 -1.53 20.19
CA SER A 175 13.19 -0.80 18.94
C SER A 175 13.34 0.70 19.16
N SER A 176 12.55 1.30 20.04
CA SER A 176 12.62 2.74 20.37
C SER A 176 13.96 3.12 21.00
N VAL A 177 14.48 2.29 21.91
CA VAL A 177 15.82 2.46 22.49
C VAL A 177 16.88 2.35 21.41
N ILE A 178 16.83 1.32 20.56
CA ILE A 178 17.78 1.15 19.46
C ILE A 178 17.78 2.38 18.55
N ARG A 179 16.62 2.89 18.15
CA ARG A 179 16.48 4.09 17.32
C ARG A 179 17.16 5.31 17.95
N SER A 180 17.00 5.51 19.26
CA SER A 180 17.63 6.63 19.98
C SER A 180 19.17 6.58 20.02
N LEU A 181 19.76 5.42 19.75
CA LEU A 181 21.21 5.21 19.71
C LEU A 181 21.80 5.34 18.31
N LEU A 182 20.94 5.45 17.27
CA LEU A 182 21.37 5.61 15.89
C LEU A 182 21.79 7.06 15.60
N ASP A 183 22.48 7.24 14.47
CA ASP A 183 22.77 8.56 13.94
C ASP A 183 21.45 9.33 13.67
N PRO A 184 21.23 10.51 14.30
CA PRO A 184 20.02 11.31 14.11
C PRO A 184 19.78 11.76 12.65
N SER A 185 20.81 11.74 11.81
CA SER A 185 20.68 12.06 10.38
C SER A 185 20.19 10.87 9.55
N HIS A 186 20.22 9.66 10.10
CA HIS A 186 19.80 8.45 9.41
C HIS A 186 18.29 8.22 9.58
N PRO A 187 17.52 7.92 8.52
CA PRO A 187 16.06 7.71 8.57
C PRO A 187 15.60 6.66 9.59
N ALA A 188 16.42 5.64 9.84
CA ALA A 188 16.12 4.62 10.84
C ALA A 188 16.01 5.15 12.27
N SER A 189 16.54 6.35 12.59
CA SER A 189 16.37 6.98 13.89
C SER A 189 14.97 7.58 14.09
N MET A 190 14.21 7.79 13.00
CA MET A 190 12.89 8.43 13.05
C MET A 190 11.83 7.52 13.67
N TYR A 191 10.77 8.16 14.18
CA TYR A 191 9.58 7.49 14.69
C TYR A 191 8.61 7.18 13.55
N ASN A 192 8.28 5.91 13.35
CA ASN A 192 7.55 5.45 12.17
C ASN A 192 6.07 5.14 12.38
N CYS A 193 5.60 5.08 13.64
CA CYS A 193 4.19 4.80 13.91
C CYS A 193 3.32 6.05 13.78
N GLY A 194 3.87 7.23 14.11
CA GLY A 194 3.11 8.48 14.14
C GLY A 194 2.14 8.58 15.31
N GLY A 195 1.42 9.69 15.38
CA GLY A 195 0.41 9.99 16.38
C GLY A 195 0.04 11.46 16.37
N ILE A 196 -0.75 11.91 17.35
CA ILE A 196 -1.20 13.31 17.41
C ILE A 196 -0.02 14.29 17.47
N GLU A 197 1.05 13.92 18.19
CA GLU A 197 2.23 14.78 18.36
C GLU A 197 3.00 15.02 17.05
N THR A 198 2.96 14.08 16.10
CA THR A 198 3.75 14.15 14.86
C THR A 198 2.90 14.40 13.61
N LEU A 199 1.57 14.31 13.71
CA LEU A 199 0.64 14.38 12.56
C LEU A 199 -0.48 15.41 12.73
N SER A 200 -0.47 16.24 13.78
CA SER A 200 -1.56 17.21 14.03
C SER A 200 -1.81 18.16 12.85
N ALA A 201 -3.04 18.68 12.75
CA ALA A 201 -3.49 19.57 11.69
C ALA A 201 -2.58 20.80 11.51
N ASP A 202 -2.05 21.36 12.60
CA ASP A 202 -1.10 22.49 12.56
C ASP A 202 0.20 22.14 11.80
N THR A 203 0.56 20.86 11.76
CA THR A 203 1.73 20.31 11.06
C THR A 203 1.45 19.99 9.59
N LEU A 204 0.21 19.54 9.28
CA LEU A 204 -0.23 19.24 7.91
C LEU A 204 -0.55 20.49 7.07
N ILE A 205 -0.99 21.59 7.71
CA ILE A 205 -1.35 22.86 7.04
C ILE A 205 -0.13 23.60 6.46
N ILE A 206 1.09 23.29 6.90
CA ILE A 206 2.33 23.99 6.50
C ILE A 206 2.59 23.99 4.97
N ARG A 207 1.88 23.18 4.17
CA ARG A 207 2.04 23.14 2.71
C ARG A 207 0.97 23.83 1.86
N GLU A 208 -0.25 24.09 2.35
CA GLU A 208 -1.22 24.87 1.55
C GLU A 208 -0.70 26.30 1.30
N GLU A 209 0.02 26.91 2.26
CA GLU A 209 0.52 28.28 2.12
C GLU A 209 1.86 28.42 1.35
N GLN A 210 2.67 27.36 1.25
CA GLN A 210 3.95 27.42 0.52
C GLN A 210 3.82 27.13 -0.99
N GLU A 211 2.84 26.33 -1.42
CA GLU A 211 2.56 26.12 -2.85
C GLU A 211 1.70 27.24 -3.47
N LEU A 212 0.95 28.01 -2.66
CA LEU A 212 0.22 29.20 -3.13
C LEU A 212 1.10 30.48 -3.21
N SER A 213 2.34 30.42 -2.71
CA SER A 213 3.30 31.54 -2.70
C SER A 213 4.53 31.32 -3.59
N SER A 214 4.56 30.27 -4.40
CA SER A 214 5.58 29.99 -5.44
C SER A 214 4.98 29.93 -6.85
#